data_AF-A0A6M0QEQ1-F1
#
_entry.id   AF-A0A6M0QEQ1-F1
#
_cell.length_a   1.000
_cell.length_b   1.000
_cell.length_c   1.000
_cell.angle_alpha   90.00
_cell.angle_beta   90.00
_cell.angle_gamma   90.00
#
_symmetry.space_group_name_H-M   'P 1'
#
loop_
_entity.id
_entity.type
_entity.pdbx_description
1 polymer ?
#
loop_
_entity_poly.entity_id
_entity_poly.type
_entity_poly.pdbx_seq_one_letter_code
_entity_poly.pdbx_strand_id
1 'polypeptide(L)'
;MNKQEIVHSFFHHRVGILATMHQKEKVMMPLLERELGISVYIPNNFNTDCFGTFTRDVERPGSQLDAAKLKAEQALLLTKGTLAISSEGTFGPHPYVPFLPLNTEIVLLIDKENDWEIFGESSTTDTNFNHKPIASVQEAIEFCESIGFPEHAVVVKLHESTKNQDEIIKGINNNQDLETAVHSLLGKSKSGNVWIETDMRAFCNPTRMKNIEKATQNLIEKIYNLCPTCSFPGFELVERRKGLPCEWCTLPTKLVKSELYTCRKCGENEEKLYPNGKEKADPSQCANCNP
;
A
#
# COMPACT_ATOMS: atom_id res chain seq x y z
N MET A 1 8.59 17.84 26.29
CA MET A 1 8.53 17.91 24.81
C MET A 1 7.22 17.32 24.35
N ASN A 2 6.53 17.96 23.41
CA ASN A 2 5.37 17.35 22.77
C ASN A 2 5.84 16.22 21.83
N LYS A 3 4.92 15.36 21.35
CA LYS A 3 5.30 14.22 20.48
C LYS A 3 6.01 14.66 19.19
N GLN A 4 5.59 15.79 18.62
CA GLN A 4 6.18 16.32 17.38
C GLN A 4 7.63 16.74 17.57
N GLU A 5 7.97 17.44 18.66
CA GLU A 5 9.34 17.80 19.00
C GLU A 5 10.23 16.57 19.16
N ILE A 6 9.72 15.51 19.78
CA ILE A 6 10.44 14.23 19.88
C ILE A 6 10.69 13.65 18.49
N VAL A 7 9.64 13.48 17.67
CA VAL A 7 9.78 12.92 16.32
C VAL A 7 10.75 13.75 15.47
N HIS A 8 10.63 15.08 15.53
CA HIS A 8 11.50 16.00 14.80
C HIS A 8 12.96 15.88 15.25
N SER A 9 13.25 15.54 16.52
CA SER A 9 14.64 15.27 16.94
C SER A 9 15.31 14.11 16.19
N PHE A 10 14.55 13.20 15.57
CA PHE A 10 15.07 12.08 14.77
C PHE A 10 15.22 12.40 13.28
N PHE A 11 14.40 13.32 12.77
CA PHE A 11 14.18 13.46 11.32
C PHE A 11 14.36 14.87 10.77
N HIS A 12 14.15 15.91 11.58
CA HIS A 12 14.07 17.28 11.10
C HIS A 12 15.36 17.70 10.38
N HIS A 13 15.20 18.38 9.23
CA HIS A 13 16.28 18.79 8.33
C HIS A 13 17.09 17.66 7.67
N ARG A 14 16.71 16.39 7.86
CA ARG A 14 17.32 15.28 7.11
C ARG A 14 16.71 15.20 5.71
N VAL A 15 17.49 14.70 4.76
CA VAL A 15 17.03 14.42 3.40
C VAL A 15 16.47 13.00 3.34
N GLY A 16 15.16 12.88 3.09
CA GLY A 16 14.50 11.61 2.89
C GLY A 16 14.45 11.23 1.42
N ILE A 17 15.10 10.13 1.05
CA ILE A 17 15.13 9.63 -0.32
C ILE A 17 13.83 8.87 -0.62
N LEU A 18 12.95 9.45 -1.42
CA LEU A 18 11.72 8.79 -1.84
C LEU A 18 11.98 7.91 -3.09
N ALA A 19 12.14 6.61 -2.85
CA ALA A 19 12.39 5.58 -3.85
C ALA A 19 11.11 5.26 -4.64
N THR A 20 10.74 6.17 -5.55
CA THR A 20 9.48 6.12 -6.27
C THR A 20 9.60 6.46 -7.75
N MET A 21 8.71 5.87 -8.56
CA MET A 21 8.29 6.36 -9.87
C MET A 21 6.78 6.61 -9.86
N HIS A 22 6.21 7.01 -10.99
CA HIS A 22 4.75 7.06 -11.20
C HIS A 22 4.01 8.08 -10.32
N GLN A 23 4.64 9.22 -10.03
CA GLN A 23 4.03 10.39 -9.40
C GLN A 23 3.45 10.19 -7.98
N LYS A 24 3.86 9.13 -7.28
CA LYS A 24 3.42 8.84 -5.91
C LYS A 24 3.86 9.91 -4.91
N GLU A 25 4.93 10.64 -5.22
CA GLU A 25 5.39 11.79 -4.44
C GLU A 25 4.29 12.84 -4.22
N LYS A 26 3.32 12.97 -5.14
CA LYS A 26 2.23 13.95 -5.02
C LYS A 26 1.41 13.78 -3.74
N VAL A 27 1.22 12.54 -3.26
CA VAL A 27 0.46 12.24 -2.03
C VAL A 27 1.37 11.95 -0.85
N MET A 28 2.59 11.47 -1.08
CA MET A 28 3.51 11.09 -0.01
C MET A 28 4.31 12.28 0.52
N MET A 29 4.88 13.11 -0.36
CA MET A 29 5.80 14.17 0.01
C MET A 29 5.18 15.21 0.96
N PRO A 30 3.97 15.76 0.70
CA PRO A 30 3.38 16.75 1.60
C PRO A 30 3.16 16.24 3.02
N LEU A 31 2.83 14.94 3.17
CA LEU A 31 2.65 14.31 4.48
C LEU A 31 3.98 14.12 5.19
N LEU A 32 4.99 13.61 4.48
CA LEU A 32 6.31 13.33 5.05
C LEU A 32 7.01 14.62 5.51
N GLU A 33 7.02 15.65 4.67
CA GLU A 33 7.67 16.92 5.00
C GLU A 33 6.97 17.63 6.16
N ARG A 34 5.65 17.67 6.16
CA ARG A 34 4.86 18.30 7.24
C ARG A 34 5.03 17.59 8.58
N GLU A 35 4.90 16.27 8.58
CA GLU A 35 4.81 15.50 9.83
C GLU A 35 6.19 15.13 10.39
N LEU A 36 7.17 14.83 9.53
CA LEU A 36 8.51 14.42 9.96
C LEU A 36 9.54 15.55 9.91
N GLY A 37 9.25 16.65 9.19
CA GLY A 37 10.18 17.76 9.05
C GLY A 37 11.39 17.45 8.16
N ILE A 38 11.30 16.41 7.33
CA ILE A 38 12.33 16.03 6.36
C ILE A 38 12.21 16.88 5.09
N SER A 39 13.27 16.95 4.29
CA SER A 39 13.19 17.38 2.89
C SER A 39 13.17 16.16 1.99
N VAL A 40 12.17 16.03 1.13
CA VAL A 40 12.07 14.84 0.25
C VAL A 40 12.89 15.04 -1.01
N TYR A 41 13.74 14.05 -1.32
CA TYR A 41 14.49 13.98 -2.56
C TYR A 41 14.09 12.75 -3.36
N ILE A 42 13.79 12.94 -4.65
CA ILE A 42 13.44 11.87 -5.57
C ILE A 42 14.67 11.63 -6.46
N PRO A 43 15.29 10.44 -6.41
CA PRO A 43 16.46 10.17 -7.22
C PRO A 43 16.14 10.22 -8.72
N ASN A 44 16.93 10.99 -9.47
CA ASN A 44 16.87 10.99 -10.92
C ASN A 44 17.27 9.59 -11.45
N ASN A 45 16.60 9.12 -12.50
CA ASN A 45 16.89 7.85 -13.18
C ASN A 45 16.76 6.58 -12.31
N PHE A 46 15.98 6.61 -11.22
CA PHE A 46 15.70 5.41 -10.44
C PHE A 46 14.53 4.63 -11.04
N ASN A 47 14.85 3.56 -11.77
CA ASN A 47 13.85 2.69 -12.35
C ASN A 47 13.30 1.72 -11.29
N THR A 48 12.13 2.01 -10.71
CA THR A 48 11.46 1.11 -9.76
C THR A 48 10.79 -0.09 -10.44
N ASP A 49 10.57 -0.07 -11.74
CA ASP A 49 9.88 -1.16 -12.44
C ASP A 49 10.75 -2.43 -12.49
N CYS A 50 12.07 -2.33 -12.22
CA CYS A 50 12.94 -3.50 -12.09
C CYS A 50 12.67 -4.35 -10.82
N PHE A 51 11.84 -3.85 -9.90
CA PHE A 51 11.42 -4.57 -8.69
C PHE A 51 9.99 -5.16 -8.83
N GLY A 52 9.45 -5.16 -10.04
CA GLY A 52 8.15 -5.73 -10.37
C GLY A 52 7.16 -4.69 -10.91
N THR A 53 6.26 -5.13 -11.79
CA THR A 53 5.28 -4.26 -12.45
C THR A 53 3.85 -4.80 -12.32
N PHE A 54 2.87 -3.90 -12.30
CA PHE A 54 1.44 -4.28 -12.26
C PHE A 54 0.96 -4.94 -13.56
N THR A 55 1.63 -4.64 -14.67
CA THR A 55 1.38 -5.25 -15.98
C THR A 55 2.02 -6.64 -16.13
N ARG A 56 2.66 -7.16 -15.07
CA ARG A 56 3.21 -8.53 -14.96
C ARG A 56 4.30 -8.87 -16.01
N ASP A 57 4.91 -7.85 -16.58
CA ASP A 57 6.05 -7.94 -17.49
C ASP A 57 7.39 -8.07 -16.75
N VAL A 58 7.48 -7.63 -15.49
CA VAL A 58 8.62 -7.87 -14.59
C VAL A 58 8.12 -8.51 -13.29
N GLU A 59 8.77 -9.59 -12.86
CA GLU A 59 8.43 -10.29 -11.61
C GLU A 59 8.95 -9.54 -10.38
N ARG A 60 8.17 -9.60 -9.29
CA ARG A 60 8.55 -9.03 -8.00
C ARG A 60 9.52 -9.98 -7.27
N PRO A 61 10.60 -9.49 -6.65
CA PRO A 61 11.42 -10.28 -5.76
C PRO A 61 10.72 -10.45 -4.39
N GLY A 62 10.49 -11.69 -3.97
CA GLY A 62 9.97 -12.00 -2.63
C GLY A 62 8.58 -11.43 -2.34
N SER A 63 8.35 -11.06 -1.07
CA SER A 63 7.11 -10.45 -0.63
C SER A 63 7.00 -8.97 -1.04
N GLN A 64 5.81 -8.39 -0.84
CA GLN A 64 5.60 -6.94 -1.03
C GLN A 64 6.58 -6.11 -0.19
N LEU A 65 6.83 -6.53 1.06
CA LEU A 65 7.75 -5.86 1.97
C LEU A 65 9.21 -6.03 1.55
N ASP A 66 9.60 -7.22 1.07
CA ASP A 66 10.95 -7.46 0.57
C ASP A 66 11.27 -6.56 -0.64
N ALA A 67 10.32 -6.41 -1.57
CA ALA A 67 10.47 -5.52 -2.71
C ALA A 67 10.55 -4.04 -2.30
N ALA A 68 9.75 -3.60 -1.33
CA ALA A 68 9.88 -2.25 -0.77
C ALA A 68 11.26 -2.03 -0.13
N LYS A 69 11.73 -3.00 0.65
CA LYS A 69 13.05 -2.95 1.30
C LYS A 69 14.18 -2.84 0.30
N LEU A 70 14.20 -3.71 -0.71
CA LEU A 70 15.20 -3.68 -1.78
C LEU A 70 15.20 -2.33 -2.51
N LYS A 71 14.02 -1.75 -2.79
CA LYS A 71 13.94 -0.42 -3.40
C LYS A 71 14.52 0.68 -2.53
N ALA A 72 14.16 0.71 -1.25
CA ALA A 72 14.70 1.69 -0.32
C ALA A 72 16.23 1.55 -0.20
N GLU A 73 16.74 0.33 -0.08
CA GLU A 73 18.19 0.07 0.00
C GLU A 73 18.94 0.48 -1.27
N GLN A 74 18.39 0.20 -2.45
CA GLN A 74 19.01 0.62 -3.72
C GLN A 74 18.99 2.15 -3.88
N ALA A 75 17.92 2.81 -3.45
CA ALA A 75 17.86 4.28 -3.46
C ALA A 75 18.88 4.91 -2.49
N LEU A 76 19.08 4.31 -1.30
CA LEU A 76 20.13 4.72 -0.37
C LEU A 76 21.51 4.55 -1.00
N LEU A 77 21.77 3.40 -1.64
CA LEU A 77 23.06 3.11 -2.28
C LEU A 77 23.36 4.10 -3.41
N LEU A 78 22.37 4.38 -4.26
CA LEU A 78 22.51 5.29 -5.40
C LEU A 78 22.82 6.72 -4.97
N THR A 79 22.14 7.19 -3.92
CA THR A 79 22.22 8.58 -3.46
C THR A 79 23.24 8.81 -2.36
N LYS A 80 23.77 7.73 -1.77
CA LYS A 80 24.57 7.74 -0.53
C LYS A 80 23.83 8.42 0.63
N GLY A 81 22.49 8.33 0.64
CA GLY A 81 21.64 8.85 1.70
C GLY A 81 21.59 7.94 2.93
N THR A 82 20.97 8.43 4.01
CA THR A 82 20.80 7.69 5.28
C THR A 82 19.34 7.41 5.63
N LEU A 83 18.39 8.08 4.98
CA LEU A 83 16.96 7.93 5.20
C LEU A 83 16.28 7.67 3.86
N ALA A 84 15.54 6.57 3.72
CA ALA A 84 14.78 6.26 2.52
C ALA A 84 13.36 5.86 2.82
N ILE A 85 12.46 6.26 1.93
CA ILE A 85 11.05 5.92 1.94
C ILE A 85 10.75 5.22 0.62
N SER A 86 10.03 4.11 0.65
CA SER A 86 9.58 3.39 -0.54
C SER A 86 8.16 2.92 -0.37
N SER A 87 7.47 2.63 -1.47
CA SER A 87 6.10 2.12 -1.44
C SER A 87 5.86 1.02 -2.45
N GLU A 88 5.13 -0.02 -2.06
CA GLU A 88 4.74 -1.16 -2.89
C GLU A 88 3.26 -1.43 -2.76
N GLY A 89 2.65 -1.95 -3.83
CA GLY A 89 1.21 -2.20 -3.90
C GLY A 89 0.90 -3.58 -4.44
N THR A 90 -0.18 -4.20 -3.98
CA THR A 90 -0.68 -5.45 -4.55
C THR A 90 -2.19 -5.40 -4.72
N PHE A 91 -2.68 -6.16 -5.70
CA PHE A 91 -4.09 -6.40 -5.92
C PHE A 91 -4.33 -7.91 -5.87
N GLY A 92 -5.33 -8.32 -5.13
CA GLY A 92 -5.65 -9.73 -4.95
C GLY A 92 -7.04 -9.94 -4.38
N PRO A 93 -7.47 -11.21 -4.22
CA PRO A 93 -8.75 -11.53 -3.62
C PRO A 93 -8.78 -11.15 -2.14
N HIS A 94 -9.91 -10.64 -1.64
CA HIS A 94 -10.10 -10.38 -0.22
C HIS A 94 -10.03 -11.70 0.58
N PRO A 95 -9.28 -11.79 1.70
CA PRO A 95 -9.04 -13.04 2.42
C PRO A 95 -10.28 -13.79 2.88
N TYR A 96 -11.37 -13.06 3.17
CA TYR A 96 -12.64 -13.62 3.61
C TYR A 96 -13.73 -13.63 2.52
N VAL A 97 -13.52 -12.90 1.42
CA VAL A 97 -14.50 -12.75 0.33
C VAL A 97 -13.75 -12.86 -1.00
N PRO A 98 -13.40 -14.08 -1.46
CA PRO A 98 -12.40 -14.26 -2.51
C PRO A 98 -12.72 -13.60 -3.87
N PHE A 99 -13.99 -13.28 -4.14
CA PHE A 99 -14.41 -12.61 -5.39
C PHE A 99 -14.34 -11.08 -5.32
N LEU A 100 -14.04 -10.50 -4.15
CA LEU A 100 -13.92 -9.06 -3.99
C LEU A 100 -12.45 -8.65 -4.16
N PRO A 101 -12.10 -7.75 -5.10
CA PRO A 101 -10.74 -7.27 -5.23
C PRO A 101 -10.35 -6.43 -4.01
N LEU A 102 -9.09 -6.60 -3.60
CA LEU A 102 -8.47 -5.89 -2.48
C LEU A 102 -7.18 -5.25 -2.97
N ASN A 103 -7.05 -3.94 -2.77
CA ASN A 103 -5.78 -3.24 -2.90
C ASN A 103 -5.10 -3.17 -1.54
N THR A 104 -3.88 -3.66 -1.43
CA THR A 104 -3.02 -3.48 -0.25
C THR A 104 -1.79 -2.67 -0.66
N GLU A 105 -1.59 -1.52 -0.04
CA GLU A 105 -0.41 -0.67 -0.22
C GLU A 105 0.41 -0.66 1.06
N ILE A 106 1.73 -0.67 0.92
CA ILE A 106 2.67 -0.50 2.02
C ILE A 106 3.60 0.69 1.72
N VAL A 107 4.01 1.38 2.78
CA VAL A 107 5.04 2.42 2.73
C VAL A 107 6.07 2.11 3.80
N LEU A 108 7.30 1.85 3.37
CA LEU A 108 8.44 1.51 4.23
C LEU A 108 9.34 2.74 4.39
N LEU A 109 9.80 2.99 5.61
CA LEU A 109 10.89 3.91 5.94
C LEU A 109 12.07 3.11 6.49
N ILE A 110 13.27 3.39 5.99
CA ILE A 110 14.55 2.88 6.50
C ILE A 110 15.40 4.05 6.94
N ASP A 111 15.86 4.02 8.19
CA ASP A 111 16.79 4.97 8.78
C ASP A 111 18.10 4.27 9.18
N LYS A 112 19.17 4.58 8.45
CA LYS A 112 20.52 4.04 8.69
C LYS A 112 21.25 4.69 9.85
N GLU A 113 20.91 5.93 10.23
CA GLU A 113 21.54 6.59 11.37
C GLU A 113 21.07 6.01 12.70
N ASN A 114 19.79 5.62 12.76
CA ASN A 114 19.18 5.00 13.94
C ASN A 114 19.06 3.48 13.86
N ASP A 115 19.60 2.86 12.80
CA ASP A 115 19.54 1.41 12.51
C ASP A 115 18.13 0.82 12.69
N TRP A 116 17.16 1.41 12.00
CA TRP A 116 15.75 1.11 12.21
C TRP A 116 14.94 1.19 10.92
N GLU A 117 13.96 0.30 10.78
CA GLU A 117 12.96 0.31 9.73
C GLU A 117 11.54 0.18 10.28
N ILE A 118 10.58 0.83 9.63
CA ILE A 118 9.17 0.79 9.98
C ILE A 118 8.30 0.93 8.73
N PHE A 119 7.17 0.25 8.69
CA PHE A 119 6.23 0.35 7.57
C PHE A 119 4.81 0.68 8.02
N GLY A 120 4.15 1.53 7.24
CA GLY A 120 2.70 1.72 7.25
C GLY A 120 2.04 0.88 6.17
N GLU A 121 0.77 0.56 6.36
CA GLU A 121 -0.02 -0.21 5.41
C GLU A 121 -1.46 0.30 5.32
N SER A 122 -2.10 0.08 4.17
CA SER A 122 -3.54 0.30 4.01
C SER A 122 -4.12 -0.69 3.02
N SER A 123 -5.27 -1.27 3.39
CA SER A 123 -6.01 -2.21 2.55
C SER A 123 -7.43 -1.71 2.31
N THR A 124 -7.88 -1.74 1.06
CA THR A 124 -9.21 -1.26 0.67
C THR A 124 -9.83 -2.09 -0.45
N THR A 125 -11.14 -2.32 -0.36
CA THR A 125 -11.96 -2.91 -1.42
C THR A 125 -12.53 -1.85 -2.36
N ASP A 126 -12.37 -0.57 -2.02
CA ASP A 126 -12.63 0.55 -2.92
C ASP A 126 -11.53 0.58 -3.98
N THR A 127 -11.72 -0.19 -5.05
CA THR A 127 -10.80 -0.31 -6.17
C THR A 127 -11.57 -0.65 -7.44
N ASN A 128 -11.09 -0.10 -8.56
CA ASN A 128 -11.56 -0.41 -9.90
C ASN A 128 -10.69 -1.47 -10.60
N PHE A 129 -9.97 -2.31 -9.83
CA PHE A 129 -9.17 -3.41 -10.36
C PHE A 129 -10.07 -4.39 -11.11
N ASN A 130 -10.05 -4.31 -12.44
CA ASN A 130 -10.91 -5.09 -13.30
C ASN A 130 -10.24 -5.35 -14.65
N HIS A 131 -10.71 -6.37 -15.35
CA HIS A 131 -10.22 -6.76 -16.66
C HIS A 131 -11.26 -7.64 -17.37
N LYS A 132 -11.26 -7.63 -18.70
CA LYS A 132 -12.07 -8.56 -19.51
C LYS A 132 -11.52 -8.70 -20.94
N PRO A 133 -11.86 -9.77 -21.66
CA PRO A 133 -11.75 -9.76 -23.11
C PRO A 133 -12.78 -8.80 -23.71
N ILE A 134 -12.43 -8.18 -24.83
CA ILE A 134 -13.30 -7.33 -25.64
C ILE A 134 -13.14 -7.66 -27.13
N ALA A 135 -14.25 -7.60 -27.87
CA ALA A 135 -14.29 -7.85 -29.32
C ALA A 135 -14.50 -6.57 -30.15
N SER A 136 -14.77 -5.44 -29.51
CA SER A 136 -15.11 -4.19 -30.18
C SER A 136 -14.74 -2.94 -29.38
N VAL A 137 -14.71 -1.80 -30.06
CA VAL A 137 -14.57 -0.47 -29.43
C VAL A 137 -15.74 -0.20 -28.48
N GLN A 138 -16.95 -0.60 -28.84
CA GLN A 138 -18.13 -0.39 -28.00
C GLN A 138 -17.99 -1.10 -26.63
N GLU A 139 -17.54 -2.36 -26.63
CA GLU A 139 -17.28 -3.10 -25.40
C GLU A 139 -16.15 -2.51 -24.55
N ALA A 140 -15.17 -1.85 -25.20
CA ALA A 140 -14.09 -1.12 -24.54
C ALA A 140 -14.60 0.15 -23.87
N ILE A 141 -15.50 0.90 -24.52
CA ILE A 141 -16.15 2.08 -23.96
C ILE A 141 -16.98 1.68 -22.74
N GLU A 142 -17.79 0.62 -22.83
CA GLU A 142 -18.57 0.09 -21.71
C GLU A 142 -17.68 -0.34 -20.52
N PHE A 143 -16.50 -0.91 -20.79
CA PHE A 143 -15.52 -1.18 -19.75
C PHE A 143 -15.05 0.11 -19.07
N CYS A 144 -14.66 1.10 -19.87
CA CYS A 144 -14.14 2.39 -19.40
C CYS A 144 -15.15 3.14 -18.52
N GLU A 145 -16.43 3.14 -18.91
CA GLU A 145 -17.52 3.71 -18.10
C GLU A 145 -17.63 3.05 -16.72
N SER A 146 -17.40 1.74 -16.64
CA SER A 146 -17.52 0.99 -15.37
C SER A 146 -16.37 1.21 -14.38
N ILE A 147 -15.24 1.77 -14.83
CA ILE A 147 -14.02 1.90 -14.01
C ILE A 147 -13.63 3.34 -13.66
N GLY A 148 -14.42 4.33 -14.08
CA GLY A 148 -14.15 5.75 -13.83
C GLY A 148 -13.11 6.36 -14.77
N PHE A 149 -13.13 5.98 -16.05
CA PHE A 149 -12.40 6.63 -17.14
C PHE A 149 -13.02 8.01 -17.46
N PRO A 150 -12.24 9.04 -17.85
CA PRO A 150 -10.81 9.04 -18.16
C PRO A 150 -9.87 9.28 -16.96
N GLU A 151 -10.41 9.58 -15.78
CA GLU A 151 -9.58 9.81 -14.58
C GLU A 151 -8.77 8.57 -14.21
N HIS A 152 -9.32 7.39 -14.50
CA HIS A 152 -8.59 6.12 -14.47
C HIS A 152 -8.23 5.70 -15.89
N ALA A 153 -6.94 5.52 -16.14
CA ALA A 153 -6.48 5.03 -17.44
C ALA A 153 -6.69 3.52 -17.59
N VAL A 154 -6.62 3.03 -18.82
CA VAL A 154 -6.67 1.61 -19.15
C VAL A 154 -5.41 1.15 -19.87
N VAL A 155 -5.22 -0.17 -19.84
CA VAL A 155 -4.25 -0.90 -20.65
C VAL A 155 -5.03 -1.79 -21.62
N VAL A 156 -4.65 -1.76 -22.90
CA VAL A 156 -5.16 -2.72 -23.89
C VAL A 156 -3.99 -3.57 -24.38
N LYS A 157 -4.17 -4.90 -24.39
CA LYS A 157 -3.15 -5.86 -24.82
C LYS A 157 -3.75 -6.96 -25.69
N LEU A 158 -2.91 -7.60 -26.50
CA LEU A 158 -3.39 -8.61 -27.47
C LEU A 158 -4.07 -9.82 -26.80
N HIS A 159 -3.54 -10.25 -25.66
CA HIS A 159 -4.05 -11.36 -24.83
C HIS A 159 -3.71 -11.11 -23.34
N GLU A 160 -4.44 -11.71 -22.39
CA GLU A 160 -4.22 -11.55 -20.95
C GLU A 160 -2.74 -11.77 -20.56
N SER A 161 -2.14 -12.83 -21.10
CA SER A 161 -0.78 -13.30 -20.83
C SER A 161 0.31 -12.67 -21.71
N THR A 162 -0.01 -11.62 -22.48
CA THR A 162 0.95 -10.94 -23.36
C THR A 162 2.10 -10.36 -22.55
N LYS A 163 3.34 -10.67 -22.97
CA LYS A 163 4.57 -10.10 -22.38
C LYS A 163 5.32 -9.17 -23.34
N ASN A 164 5.00 -9.23 -24.64
CA ASN A 164 5.62 -8.38 -25.65
C ASN A 164 5.13 -6.92 -25.46
N GLN A 165 6.05 -6.00 -25.19
CA GLN A 165 5.70 -4.59 -24.94
C GLN A 165 5.05 -3.92 -26.16
N ASP A 166 5.40 -4.34 -27.38
CA ASP A 166 4.82 -3.81 -28.62
C ASP A 166 3.35 -4.20 -28.82
N GLU A 167 2.85 -5.11 -27.98
CA GLU A 167 1.47 -5.62 -27.97
C GLU A 167 0.71 -5.18 -26.71
N ILE A 168 1.27 -4.25 -25.93
CA ILE A 168 0.67 -3.71 -24.70
C ILE A 168 0.68 -2.18 -24.78
N ILE A 169 -0.51 -1.59 -24.90
CA ILE A 169 -0.69 -0.13 -24.95
C ILE A 169 -1.19 0.30 -23.57
N LYS A 170 -0.36 1.05 -22.83
CA LYS A 170 -0.61 1.44 -21.43
C LYS A 170 -0.96 2.93 -21.33
N GLY A 171 -1.68 3.33 -20.28
CA GLY A 171 -1.90 4.74 -19.95
C GLY A 171 -2.91 5.46 -20.86
N ILE A 172 -3.82 4.71 -21.48
CA ILE A 172 -4.86 5.26 -22.33
C ILE A 172 -5.88 5.98 -21.45
N ASN A 173 -6.08 7.27 -21.66
CA ASN A 173 -6.94 8.12 -20.82
C ASN A 173 -7.84 9.07 -21.65
N ASN A 174 -8.08 8.77 -22.93
CA ASN A 174 -9.03 9.49 -23.76
C ASN A 174 -9.60 8.57 -24.85
N ASN A 175 -10.80 8.91 -25.36
CA ASN A 175 -11.53 8.06 -26.30
C ASN A 175 -10.78 7.83 -27.61
N GLN A 176 -10.10 8.85 -28.13
CA GLN A 176 -9.38 8.75 -29.41
C GLN A 176 -8.23 7.72 -29.33
N ASP A 177 -7.44 7.76 -28.26
CA ASP A 177 -6.36 6.80 -28.04
C ASP A 177 -6.90 5.40 -27.74
N LEU A 178 -8.04 5.29 -27.04
CA LEU A 178 -8.73 4.02 -26.81
C LEU A 178 -9.16 3.36 -28.11
N GLU A 179 -9.86 4.10 -28.97
CA GLU A 179 -10.30 3.62 -30.28
C GLU A 179 -9.10 3.16 -31.12
N THR A 180 -8.05 3.98 -31.17
CA THR A 180 -6.83 3.68 -31.91
C THR A 180 -6.16 2.40 -31.40
N ALA A 181 -6.02 2.25 -30.08
CA ALA A 181 -5.40 1.09 -29.45
C ALA A 181 -6.20 -0.20 -29.72
N VAL A 182 -7.52 -0.14 -29.54
CA VAL A 182 -8.41 -1.27 -29.74
C VAL A 182 -8.43 -1.71 -31.20
N HIS A 183 -8.57 -0.78 -32.15
CA HIS A 183 -8.52 -1.10 -33.58
C HIS A 183 -7.18 -1.72 -33.99
N SER A 184 -6.07 -1.14 -33.53
CA SER A 184 -4.73 -1.64 -33.83
C SER A 184 -4.52 -3.08 -33.37
N LEU A 185 -4.92 -3.38 -32.13
CA LEU A 185 -4.72 -4.72 -31.55
C LEU A 185 -5.74 -5.74 -32.06
N LEU A 186 -7.00 -5.35 -32.30
CA LEU A 186 -7.99 -6.25 -32.92
C LEU A 186 -7.55 -6.65 -34.34
N GLY A 187 -6.97 -5.73 -35.11
CA GLY A 187 -6.42 -6.03 -36.44
C GLY A 187 -5.27 -7.04 -36.43
N LYS A 188 -4.58 -7.19 -35.29
CA LYS A 188 -3.52 -8.19 -35.06
C LYS A 188 -4.05 -9.48 -34.42
N SER A 189 -5.26 -9.46 -33.85
CA SER A 189 -5.81 -10.59 -33.11
C SER A 189 -6.32 -11.69 -34.03
N LYS A 190 -5.85 -12.91 -33.80
CA LYS A 190 -6.34 -14.10 -34.52
C LYS A 190 -7.66 -14.64 -33.96
N SER A 191 -7.95 -14.34 -32.69
CA SER A 191 -9.15 -14.82 -31.99
C SER A 191 -10.35 -13.88 -32.13
N GLY A 192 -10.16 -12.70 -32.72
CA GLY A 192 -11.17 -11.64 -32.79
C GLY A 192 -11.39 -10.91 -31.47
N ASN A 193 -10.58 -11.19 -30.45
CA ASN A 193 -10.65 -10.54 -29.14
C ASN A 193 -9.30 -9.95 -28.75
N VAL A 194 -9.34 -8.88 -27.97
CA VAL A 194 -8.18 -8.34 -27.24
C VAL A 194 -8.54 -8.26 -25.77
N TRP A 195 -7.58 -7.94 -24.92
CA TRP A 195 -7.76 -7.84 -23.48
C TRP A 195 -7.66 -6.39 -23.03
N ILE A 196 -8.62 -5.95 -22.22
CA ILE A 196 -8.60 -4.64 -21.58
C ILE A 196 -8.54 -4.82 -20.06
N GLU A 197 -7.76 -3.97 -19.40
CA GLU A 197 -7.66 -3.92 -17.95
C GLU A 197 -7.46 -2.50 -17.44
N THR A 198 -7.83 -2.25 -16.20
CA THR A 198 -7.55 -0.99 -15.53
C THR A 198 -6.05 -0.80 -15.39
N ASP A 199 -5.54 0.40 -15.69
CA ASP A 199 -4.14 0.73 -15.47
C ASP A 199 -3.90 1.02 -13.98
N MET A 200 -3.35 0.04 -13.27
CA MET A 200 -3.12 0.16 -11.83
C MET A 200 -1.85 0.92 -11.47
N ARG A 201 -1.13 1.52 -12.44
CA ARG A 201 0.00 2.41 -12.13
C ARG A 201 -0.51 3.65 -11.40
N ALA A 202 0.23 4.11 -10.39
CA ALA A 202 -0.28 5.09 -9.43
C ALA A 202 -0.73 6.42 -10.10
N PHE A 203 0.06 6.97 -11.02
CA PHE A 203 -0.32 8.19 -11.75
C PHE A 203 -1.56 8.03 -12.64
N CYS A 204 -1.92 6.80 -13.02
CA CYS A 204 -3.08 6.46 -13.84
C CYS A 204 -4.33 6.14 -13.00
N ASN A 205 -4.21 6.06 -11.67
CA ASN A 205 -5.28 5.53 -10.83
C ASN A 205 -5.43 6.37 -9.53
N PRO A 206 -6.30 7.40 -9.55
CA PRO A 206 -6.59 8.24 -8.40
C PRO A 206 -7.05 7.46 -7.16
N THR A 207 -7.83 6.39 -7.33
CA THR A 207 -8.28 5.53 -6.22
C THR A 207 -7.12 4.85 -5.52
N ARG A 208 -6.16 4.30 -6.28
CA ARG A 208 -4.92 3.75 -5.73
C ARG A 208 -4.07 4.81 -5.04
N MET A 209 -3.96 6.02 -5.62
CA MET A 209 -3.23 7.14 -5.00
C MET A 209 -3.76 7.50 -3.61
N LYS A 210 -5.08 7.49 -3.42
CA LYS A 210 -5.70 7.66 -2.09
C LYS A 210 -5.30 6.54 -1.11
N ASN A 211 -5.16 5.31 -1.58
CA ASN A 211 -4.74 4.21 -0.71
C ASN A 211 -3.25 4.30 -0.32
N ILE A 212 -2.39 4.78 -1.23
CA ILE A 212 -0.98 5.10 -0.95
C ILE A 212 -0.89 6.23 0.10
N GLU A 213 -1.74 7.24 -0.02
CA GLU A 213 -1.85 8.31 0.97
C GLU A 213 -2.19 7.76 2.36
N LYS A 214 -3.22 6.89 2.46
CA LYS A 214 -3.59 6.24 3.73
C LYS A 214 -2.47 5.38 4.31
N ALA A 215 -1.74 4.63 3.47
CA ALA A 215 -0.59 3.86 3.93
C ALA A 215 0.54 4.75 4.46
N THR A 216 0.72 5.94 3.85
CA THR A 216 1.67 6.96 4.32
C THR A 216 1.22 7.58 5.65
N GLN A 217 -0.08 7.86 5.82
CA GLN A 217 -0.64 8.33 7.09
C GLN A 217 -0.45 7.28 8.19
N ASN A 218 -0.72 6.00 7.90
CA ASN A 218 -0.50 4.91 8.85
C ASN A 218 0.98 4.77 9.26
N LEU A 219 1.92 4.96 8.32
CA LEU A 219 3.35 5.00 8.63
C LEU A 219 3.65 6.10 9.65
N ILE A 220 3.13 7.30 9.41
CA ILE A 220 3.34 8.45 10.29
C ILE A 220 2.72 8.18 11.67
N GLU A 221 1.49 7.68 11.75
CA GLU A 221 0.84 7.29 13.02
C GLU A 221 1.70 6.32 13.82
N LYS A 222 2.27 5.30 13.16
CA LYS A 222 3.17 4.34 13.81
C LYS A 222 4.46 4.99 14.30
N ILE A 223 5.07 5.90 13.53
CA ILE A 223 6.24 6.67 13.97
C ILE A 223 5.90 7.47 15.23
N TYR A 224 4.74 8.14 15.26
CA TYR A 224 4.28 8.93 16.40
C TYR A 224 3.84 8.12 17.63
N ASN A 225 3.81 6.79 17.53
CA ASN A 225 3.67 5.94 18.70
C ASN A 225 5.03 5.84 19.40
N LEU A 226 5.30 6.74 20.35
CA LEU A 226 6.60 6.84 21.00
C LEU A 226 6.71 5.87 22.18
N CYS A 227 7.91 5.31 22.39
CA CYS A 227 8.19 4.51 23.58
C CYS A 227 8.07 5.37 24.85
N PRO A 228 7.34 4.93 25.89
CA PRO A 228 7.19 5.70 27.13
C PRO A 228 8.49 5.86 27.90
N THR A 229 9.44 4.92 27.74
CA THR A 229 10.72 4.91 28.49
C THR A 229 11.82 5.70 27.80
N CYS A 230 12.06 5.46 26.50
CA CYS A 230 13.18 6.07 25.78
C CYS A 230 12.76 7.06 24.69
N SER A 231 11.45 7.28 24.52
CA SER A 231 10.89 8.18 23.49
C SER A 231 11.23 7.80 22.05
N PHE A 232 11.82 6.62 21.81
CA PHE A 232 12.12 6.15 20.46
C PHE A 232 10.81 5.96 19.66
N PRO A 233 10.75 6.39 18.40
CA PRO A 233 9.52 6.30 17.62
C PRO A 233 9.25 4.84 17.19
N GLY A 234 7.98 4.51 16.93
CA GLY A 234 7.61 3.15 16.52
C GLY A 234 7.47 2.13 17.66
N PHE A 235 6.92 2.53 18.81
CA PHE A 235 6.48 1.61 19.85
C PHE A 235 5.42 0.67 19.30
N GLU A 236 5.80 -0.56 19.05
CA GLU A 236 5.12 -1.43 18.11
C GLU A 236 4.11 -2.31 18.83
N LEU A 237 2.89 -2.41 18.31
CA LEU A 237 1.95 -3.44 18.72
C LEU A 237 2.43 -4.80 18.19
N VAL A 238 2.95 -5.65 19.09
CA VAL A 238 3.49 -6.97 18.72
C VAL A 238 2.51 -8.12 18.96
N GLU A 239 1.53 -7.94 19.86
CA GLU A 239 0.58 -9.00 20.20
C GLU A 239 -0.80 -8.43 20.58
N ARG A 240 -1.86 -9.06 20.07
CA ARG A 240 -3.23 -8.87 20.57
C ARG A 240 -3.69 -10.13 21.30
N ARG A 241 -3.84 -10.06 22.62
CA ARG A 241 -4.26 -11.18 23.45
C ARG A 241 -5.77 -11.23 23.54
N LYS A 242 -6.34 -12.35 23.10
CA LYS A 242 -7.77 -12.65 23.21
C LYS A 242 -8.12 -13.14 24.62
N GLY A 243 -9.41 -13.22 24.92
CA GLY A 243 -9.92 -13.78 26.17
C GLY A 243 -10.61 -12.75 27.06
N LEU A 244 -11.26 -11.73 26.48
CA LEU A 244 -12.10 -10.82 27.24
C LEU A 244 -13.23 -11.63 27.92
N PRO A 245 -13.43 -11.53 29.24
CA PRO A 245 -14.38 -12.38 29.96
C PRO A 245 -15.83 -12.03 29.57
N CYS A 246 -16.65 -13.05 29.30
CA CYS A 246 -18.09 -12.87 29.09
C CYS A 246 -18.77 -12.27 30.32
N GLU A 247 -19.70 -11.34 30.13
CA GLU A 247 -20.43 -10.72 31.24
C GLU A 247 -21.28 -11.72 32.05
N TRP A 248 -21.83 -12.74 31.40
CA TRP A 248 -22.70 -13.73 32.06
C TRP A 248 -21.94 -14.93 32.60
N CYS A 249 -21.20 -15.63 31.74
CA CYS A 249 -20.56 -16.89 32.11
C CYS A 249 -19.09 -16.74 32.52
N THR A 250 -18.49 -15.54 32.42
CA THR A 250 -17.08 -15.23 32.73
C THR A 250 -16.01 -15.96 31.91
N LEU A 251 -16.41 -16.91 31.06
CA LEU A 251 -15.49 -17.63 30.18
C LEU A 251 -14.82 -16.68 29.17
N PRO A 252 -13.57 -16.96 28.76
CA PRO A 252 -12.84 -16.14 27.81
C PRO A 252 -13.48 -16.18 26.41
N THR A 253 -13.68 -15.01 25.81
CA THR A 253 -14.20 -14.89 24.44
C THR A 253 -13.07 -14.73 23.41
N LYS A 254 -13.43 -14.74 22.12
CA LYS A 254 -12.48 -14.43 21.02
C LYS A 254 -12.13 -12.93 20.92
N LEU A 255 -12.75 -12.08 21.75
CA LEU A 255 -12.49 -10.64 21.75
C LEU A 255 -11.14 -10.32 22.42
N VAL A 256 -10.54 -9.22 21.99
CA VAL A 256 -9.26 -8.72 22.51
C VAL A 256 -9.43 -8.25 23.95
N LYS A 257 -8.61 -8.82 24.84
CA LYS A 257 -8.50 -8.43 26.25
C LYS A 257 -7.40 -7.39 26.44
N SER A 258 -6.26 -7.58 25.78
CA SER A 258 -5.11 -6.71 25.93
C SER A 258 -4.25 -6.65 24.67
N GLU A 259 -3.45 -5.60 24.59
CA GLU A 259 -2.48 -5.34 23.54
C GLU A 259 -1.09 -5.19 24.16
N LEU A 260 -0.10 -5.93 23.63
CA LEU A 260 1.29 -5.82 24.03
C LEU A 260 2.03 -4.92 23.04
N TYR A 261 2.63 -3.86 23.57
CA TYR A 261 3.49 -2.96 22.82
C TYR A 261 4.95 -3.17 23.22
N THR A 262 5.87 -3.14 22.25
CA THR A 262 7.31 -3.34 22.47
C THR A 262 8.14 -2.27 21.79
N CYS A 263 9.17 -1.77 22.48
CA CYS A 263 10.15 -0.86 21.89
C CYS A 263 11.34 -1.63 21.32
N ARG A 264 11.60 -1.46 20.02
CA ARG A 264 12.75 -2.10 19.36
C ARG A 264 14.12 -1.59 19.83
N LYS A 265 14.19 -0.39 20.41
CA LYS A 265 15.46 0.20 20.88
C LYS A 265 15.84 -0.21 22.29
N CYS A 266 14.96 -0.03 23.27
CA CYS A 266 15.26 -0.31 24.67
C CYS A 266 14.65 -1.62 25.22
N GLY A 267 13.82 -2.31 24.43
CA GLY A 267 13.15 -3.55 24.85
C GLY A 267 12.01 -3.36 25.85
N GLU A 268 11.58 -2.11 26.10
CA GLU A 268 10.41 -1.82 26.95
C GLU A 268 9.17 -2.54 26.44
N ASN A 269 8.37 -3.09 27.36
CA ASN A 269 7.11 -3.76 27.05
C ASN A 269 5.97 -3.17 27.87
N GLU A 270 4.88 -2.78 27.22
CA GLU A 270 3.68 -2.26 27.88
C GLU A 270 2.47 -3.10 27.47
N GLU A 271 1.80 -3.72 28.44
CA GLU A 271 0.51 -4.37 28.21
C GLU A 271 -0.64 -3.39 28.52
N LYS A 272 -1.40 -3.03 27.49
CA LYS A 272 -2.59 -2.19 27.61
C LYS A 272 -3.83 -3.08 27.69
N LEU A 273 -4.46 -3.09 28.86
CA LEU A 273 -5.73 -3.77 29.07
C LEU A 273 -6.87 -3.00 28.41
N TYR A 274 -7.85 -3.74 27.89
CA TYR A 274 -9.12 -3.22 27.39
C TYR A 274 -8.97 -2.12 26.34
N PRO A 275 -8.23 -2.34 25.24
CA PRO A 275 -7.99 -1.33 24.21
C PRO A 275 -9.27 -0.80 23.55
N ASN A 276 -10.36 -1.58 23.63
CA ASN A 276 -11.68 -1.22 23.10
C ASN A 276 -12.60 -0.57 24.15
N GLY A 277 -12.08 -0.21 25.33
CA GLY A 277 -12.84 0.42 26.42
C GLY A 277 -13.86 -0.49 27.11
N LYS A 278 -13.82 -1.80 26.85
CA LYS A 278 -14.71 -2.80 27.46
C LYS A 278 -13.92 -3.81 28.27
N GLU A 279 -14.31 -4.00 29.53
CA GLU A 279 -13.72 -5.02 30.41
C GLU A 279 -14.39 -6.38 30.30
N LYS A 280 -15.63 -6.41 29.79
CA LYS A 280 -16.44 -7.60 29.62
C LYS A 280 -16.99 -7.68 28.20
N ALA A 281 -17.12 -8.89 27.69
CA ALA A 281 -17.73 -9.19 26.42
C ALA A 281 -19.25 -9.31 26.56
N ASP A 282 -19.97 -8.77 25.57
CA ASP A 282 -21.40 -9.00 25.43
C ASP A 282 -21.66 -10.50 25.23
N PRO A 283 -22.62 -11.12 25.95
CA PRO A 283 -22.97 -12.54 25.81
C PRO A 283 -23.29 -12.96 24.38
N SER A 284 -23.79 -12.05 23.52
CA SER A 284 -24.03 -12.31 22.09
C SER A 284 -22.75 -12.61 21.29
N GLN A 285 -21.58 -12.28 21.82
CA GLN A 285 -20.27 -12.55 21.22
C GLN A 285 -19.53 -13.70 21.92
N CYS A 286 -20.16 -14.37 22.89
CA CYS A 286 -19.60 -15.49 23.63
C CYS A 286 -20.04 -16.81 23.01
N ALA A 287 -19.09 -17.63 22.54
CA ALA A 287 -19.38 -18.95 21.95
C ALA A 287 -20.06 -19.95 22.92
N ASN A 288 -20.09 -19.67 24.23
CA ASN A 288 -20.80 -20.49 25.21
C ASN A 288 -22.22 -19.97 25.50
N CYS A 289 -22.43 -18.66 25.52
CA CYS A 289 -23.76 -18.08 25.77
C CYS A 289 -24.58 -17.92 24.48
N ASN A 290 -23.90 -17.76 23.34
CA ASN A 290 -24.46 -17.65 22.01
C ASN A 290 -23.61 -18.50 21.04
N PRO A 291 -23.78 -19.84 21.06
CA PRO A 291 -23.04 -20.77 20.21
C PRO A 291 -23.35 -20.62 18.71
#